data_AF-A0A0D2D2H5-F1
#
_entry.id   AF-A0A0D2D2H5-F1
#
_cell.length_a   1.000
_cell.length_b   1.000
_cell.length_c   1.000
_cell.angle_alpha   90.00
_cell.angle_beta   90.00
_cell.angle_gamma   90.00
#
_symmetry.space_group_name_H-M   'P 1'
#
loop_
_entity.id
_entity.type
_entity.pdbx_description
1 polymer ?
#
loop_
_entity_poly.entity_id
_entity_poly.type
_entity_poly.pdbx_seq_one_letter_code
_entity_poly.pdbx_strand_id
1 'polypeptide(L)'
;MSGFEVAGVVLGAIPLLISGLEHYSDGVAVMKNVKQYDRVFADINSSFAVSIGIYTESCYNLLAPLSLPDAQMKTLLMEADGEKMQKAWKDVDLQQNLTKRLGPHCKTYLSFVVNLNKRILKLAQKLKLEPDFRPPWVSKDGTIDENARNRFFSSAWVRIRGGFESNKCALLLQQIDRDISKIAQLTSLTAQVEPLRLIRKRRMKARVWANIRDSAQSLSELLCLRWPSPCSCQYSHRANMLLKTQGDDDADGDDEHEQGHFELLLAFDQVAASAPALPCRWQDVEIESSGLAQTASLNPPQGTVRFLTSPSVTGFSRRKVGAVSSQKVTLTASEINDLCQSLVSKASQNCCVGFFEDQLRRHHLFLVSGPGTQNQIISEVSLHYLLLDTHELVLGPKMKCTLALTLAMAVLQLYDTPWLVKSFSLRDICFLKDTKDNYLLDRPYVSLPIPAGGLNQAQPAHRRRLVKNEIILALGIALLELSYAKPLHELVDPSDLDENGHRDSMTEYSTANRLAKDIHLRELPNYAKAVFRCVHCNFDSFSYDLSDQEFRERFYEGVVVPLRDDWVYATR
;
A
#
# COMPACT_ATOMS: atom_id res chain seq x y z
N MET A 1 24.59 15.69 12.48
CA MET A 1 23.51 14.68 12.53
C MET A 1 22.19 15.40 12.52
N SER A 2 21.29 14.99 11.64
CA SER A 2 20.01 15.69 11.39
C SER A 2 18.86 14.75 11.01
N GLY A 3 19.11 13.44 10.92
CA GLY A 3 18.08 12.44 10.68
C GLY A 3 17.74 11.64 11.94
N PHE A 4 17.10 10.49 11.73
CA PHE A 4 16.68 9.59 12.80
C PHE A 4 17.84 8.98 13.59
N GLU A 5 19.07 9.04 13.07
CA GLU A 5 20.27 8.59 13.79
C GLU A 5 20.48 9.32 15.13
N VAL A 6 19.92 10.54 15.27
CA VAL A 6 20.00 11.30 16.50
C VAL A 6 19.18 10.65 17.62
N ALA A 7 18.12 9.90 17.29
CA ALA A 7 17.32 9.21 18.30
C ALA A 7 18.16 8.13 19.01
N GLY A 8 18.88 7.31 18.24
CA GLY A 8 19.85 6.35 18.79
C GLY A 8 20.95 7.02 19.62
N VAL A 9 21.48 8.16 19.18
CA VAL A 9 22.48 8.91 19.95
C VAL A 9 21.93 9.38 21.30
N VAL A 10 20.69 9.87 21.34
CA VAL A 10 20.04 10.28 22.59
C VAL A 10 19.80 9.07 23.51
N LEU A 11 19.32 7.94 22.96
CA LEU A 11 19.14 6.69 23.72
C LEU A 11 20.46 6.20 24.35
N GLY A 12 21.59 6.35 23.66
CA GLY A 12 22.90 5.98 24.20
C GLY A 12 23.47 6.99 25.20
N ALA A 13 23.17 8.28 25.04
CA ALA A 13 23.74 9.34 25.87
C ALA A 13 23.05 9.48 27.24
N ILE A 14 21.73 9.28 27.34
CA ILE A 14 21.00 9.49 28.60
C ILE A 14 21.42 8.50 29.70
N PRO A 15 21.58 7.17 29.46
CA PRO A 15 22.08 6.25 30.49
C PRO A 15 23.46 6.64 31.03
N LEU A 16 24.36 7.08 30.14
CA LEU A 16 25.70 7.49 30.54
C LEU A 16 25.66 8.78 31.35
N LEU A 17 24.76 9.71 31.02
CA LEU A 17 24.53 10.91 31.81
C LEU A 17 23.98 10.58 33.21
N ILE A 18 23.04 9.62 33.32
CA ILE A 18 22.52 9.11 34.61
C ILE A 18 23.67 8.53 35.44
N SER A 19 24.47 7.63 34.87
CA SER A 19 25.64 7.06 35.56
C SER A 19 26.64 8.13 36.00
N GLY A 20 26.89 9.15 35.16
CA GLY A 20 27.68 10.30 35.53
C GLY A 20 27.09 11.04 36.75
N LEU A 21 25.79 11.32 36.73
CA LEU A 21 25.07 12.00 37.82
C LEU A 21 25.04 11.18 39.13
N GLU A 22 24.97 9.86 39.06
CA GLU A 22 25.08 8.96 40.23
C GLU A 22 26.44 9.13 40.92
N HIS A 23 27.54 9.13 40.16
CA HIS A 23 28.86 9.40 40.70
C HIS A 23 29.01 10.81 41.30
N TYR A 24 28.27 11.79 40.77
CA TYR A 24 28.16 13.11 41.40
C TYR A 24 27.42 13.03 42.73
N SER A 25 26.29 12.31 42.78
CA SER A 25 25.50 12.11 43.99
C SER A 25 26.35 11.47 45.10
N ASP A 26 27.07 10.40 44.79
CA ASP A 26 27.96 9.72 45.73
C ASP A 26 29.07 10.64 46.23
N GLY A 27 29.68 11.42 45.33
CA GLY A 27 30.70 12.40 45.69
C GLY A 27 30.17 13.50 46.61
N VAL A 28 28.95 13.99 46.37
CA VAL A 28 28.30 15.03 47.17
C VAL A 28 27.89 14.50 48.55
N ALA A 29 27.44 13.26 48.65
CA ALA A 29 27.03 12.63 49.92
C ALA A 29 28.19 12.49 50.93
N VAL A 30 29.41 12.24 50.43
CA VAL A 30 30.63 12.08 51.25
C VAL A 30 31.24 13.43 51.65
N MET A 31 31.08 14.46 50.82
CA MET A 31 31.77 15.73 50.99
C MET A 31 30.99 16.72 51.88
N LYS A 32 31.48 16.94 53.11
CA LYS A 32 30.85 17.81 54.13
C LYS A 32 30.44 19.20 53.62
N ASN A 33 31.24 19.79 52.73
CA ASN A 33 31.05 21.17 52.25
C ASN A 33 29.94 21.32 51.20
N VAL A 34 29.42 20.22 50.67
CA VAL A 34 28.46 20.21 49.55
C VAL A 34 27.25 19.32 49.80
N LYS A 35 27.20 18.65 50.96
CA LYS A 35 26.12 17.74 51.38
C LYS A 35 24.70 18.33 51.27
N GLN A 36 24.57 19.66 51.33
CA GLN A 36 23.28 20.34 51.14
C GLN A 36 22.65 20.15 49.73
N TYR A 37 23.44 19.76 48.73
CA TYR A 37 22.96 19.51 47.36
C TYR A 37 22.65 18.04 47.08
N ASP A 38 22.85 17.14 48.05
CA ASP A 38 22.60 15.70 47.90
C ASP A 38 21.18 15.41 47.38
N ARG A 39 20.18 16.07 47.98
CA ARG A 39 18.78 16.00 47.52
C ARG A 39 18.59 16.50 46.10
N VAL A 40 19.27 17.58 45.71
CA VAL A 40 19.15 18.15 44.36
C VAL A 40 19.66 17.16 43.31
N PHE A 41 20.77 16.46 43.57
CA PHE A 41 21.30 15.46 42.64
C PHE A 41 20.43 14.20 42.61
N ALA A 42 19.91 13.74 43.76
CA ALA A 42 18.97 12.64 43.82
C ALA A 42 17.67 12.94 43.04
N ASP A 43 17.12 14.14 43.16
CA ASP A 43 15.93 14.59 42.43
C ASP A 43 16.19 14.65 40.92
N ILE A 44 17.36 15.16 40.52
CA ILE A 44 17.77 15.22 39.10
C ILE A 44 17.97 13.81 38.53
N ASN A 45 18.61 12.91 39.28
CA ASN A 45 18.82 11.54 38.84
C ASN A 45 17.47 10.82 38.65
N SER A 46 16.55 11.00 39.60
CA SER A 46 15.19 10.46 39.51
C SER A 46 14.41 11.04 38.32
N SER A 47 14.52 12.35 38.09
CA SER A 47 13.91 13.02 36.93
C SER A 47 14.46 12.50 35.61
N PHE A 48 15.78 12.31 35.49
CA PHE A 48 16.39 11.72 34.28
C PHE A 48 16.02 10.25 34.09
N ALA A 49 15.92 9.46 35.16
CA ALA A 49 15.47 8.07 35.11
C ALA A 49 14.03 7.96 34.58
N VAL A 50 13.16 8.90 34.96
CA VAL A 50 11.81 9.01 34.38
C VAL A 50 11.88 9.45 32.92
N SER A 51 12.68 10.47 32.61
CA SER A 51 12.83 11.01 31.26
C SER A 51 13.41 10.01 30.26
N ILE A 52 14.34 9.15 30.67
CA ILE A 52 14.81 8.04 29.82
C ILE A 52 13.71 7.02 29.58
N GLY A 53 12.95 6.65 30.62
CA GLY A 53 11.81 5.73 30.47
C GLY A 53 10.80 6.25 29.45
N ILE A 54 10.40 7.52 29.58
CA ILE A 54 9.47 8.17 28.65
C ILE A 54 10.03 8.23 27.23
N TYR A 55 11.31 8.59 27.07
CA TYR A 55 11.92 8.69 25.75
C TYR A 55 12.08 7.33 25.06
N THR A 56 12.53 6.31 25.79
CA THR A 56 12.63 4.93 25.30
C THR A 56 11.27 4.39 24.92
N GLU A 57 10.25 4.58 25.77
CA GLU A 57 8.88 4.17 25.48
C GLU A 57 8.29 4.94 24.29
N SER A 58 8.63 6.22 24.13
CA SER A 58 8.27 6.98 22.93
C SER A 58 8.94 6.40 21.68
N CYS A 59 10.19 5.97 21.75
CA CYS A 59 10.86 5.34 20.61
C CYS A 59 10.23 3.97 20.30
N TYR A 60 9.91 3.18 21.33
CA TYR A 60 9.20 1.91 21.17
C TYR A 60 7.83 2.12 20.50
N ASN A 61 7.01 3.07 20.97
CA ASN A 61 5.74 3.41 20.35
C ASN A 61 5.87 3.84 18.88
N LEU A 62 7.00 4.45 18.50
CA LEU A 62 7.30 4.83 17.13
C LEU A 62 7.77 3.63 16.26
N LEU A 63 8.30 2.57 16.86
CA LEU A 63 8.82 1.40 16.14
C LEU A 63 7.85 0.21 16.13
N ALA A 64 7.03 0.05 17.17
CA ALA A 64 6.24 -1.18 17.40
C ALA A 64 5.34 -1.57 16.21
N PRO A 65 4.60 -0.66 15.56
CA PRO A 65 3.76 -1.00 14.40
C PRO A 65 4.52 -1.36 13.12
N LEU A 66 5.85 -1.21 13.09
CA LEU A 66 6.67 -1.66 11.97
C LEU A 66 6.94 -3.17 12.01
N SER A 67 6.54 -3.86 13.09
CA SER A 67 6.72 -5.31 13.26
C SER A 67 8.14 -5.80 12.96
N LEU A 68 9.15 -5.03 13.40
CA LEU A 68 10.56 -5.37 13.24
C LEU A 68 10.89 -6.65 14.03
N PRO A 69 11.86 -7.46 13.57
CA PRO A 69 12.35 -8.61 14.35
C PRO A 69 12.83 -8.18 15.74
N ASP A 70 12.60 -9.01 16.75
CA ASP A 70 12.96 -8.73 18.15
C ASP A 70 14.45 -8.37 18.32
N ALA A 71 15.32 -9.02 17.55
CA ALA A 71 16.75 -8.73 17.53
C ALA A 71 17.04 -7.28 17.07
N GLN A 72 16.37 -6.83 16.01
CA GLN A 72 16.52 -5.47 15.47
C GLN A 72 15.92 -4.44 16.44
N MET A 73 14.76 -4.74 17.04
CA MET A 73 14.14 -3.89 18.05
C MET A 73 15.07 -3.68 19.26
N LYS A 74 15.69 -4.77 19.74
CA LYS A 74 16.67 -4.72 20.82
C LYS A 74 17.88 -3.86 20.45
N THR A 75 18.41 -4.00 19.23
CA THR A 75 19.53 -3.17 18.76
C THR A 75 19.18 -1.69 18.69
N LEU A 76 17.95 -1.34 18.34
CA LEU A 76 17.51 0.05 18.22
C LEU A 76 17.29 0.74 19.58
N LEU A 77 16.93 0.00 20.63
CA LEU A 77 16.49 0.56 21.92
C LEU A 77 17.43 0.29 23.10
N MET A 78 18.18 -0.82 23.09
CA MET A 78 18.88 -1.33 24.27
C MET A 78 20.35 -1.72 24.00
N GLU A 79 20.89 -1.38 22.84
CA GLU A 79 22.28 -1.72 22.49
C GLU A 79 23.26 -0.89 23.32
N ALA A 80 24.25 -1.56 23.92
CA ALA A 80 25.28 -0.92 24.73
C ALA A 80 26.34 -0.22 23.87
N ASP A 81 26.57 -0.74 22.66
CA ASP A 81 27.45 -0.15 21.67
C ASP A 81 26.71 0.97 20.91
N GLY A 82 26.97 2.22 21.30
CA GLY A 82 26.36 3.40 20.70
C GLY A 82 26.59 3.53 19.18
N GLU A 83 27.69 3.01 18.65
CA GLU A 83 27.94 3.04 17.20
C GLU A 83 27.06 2.04 16.45
N LYS A 84 26.89 0.83 16.99
CA LYS A 84 25.97 -0.17 16.43
C LYS A 84 24.52 0.31 16.49
N MET A 85 24.10 0.89 17.61
CA MET A 85 22.77 1.49 17.73
C MET A 85 22.58 2.59 16.69
N GLN A 86 23.53 3.52 16.58
CA GLN A 86 23.45 4.60 15.60
C GLN A 86 23.36 4.07 14.16
N LYS A 87 24.12 3.02 13.83
CA LYS A 87 24.08 2.40 12.51
C LYS A 87 22.70 1.79 12.22
N ALA A 88 22.06 1.15 13.21
CA ALA A 88 20.71 0.61 13.05
C ALA A 88 19.68 1.70 12.75
N TRP A 89 19.78 2.88 13.37
CA TRP A 89 18.93 4.04 13.09
C TRP A 89 19.21 4.75 11.73
N LYS A 90 20.30 4.38 11.04
CA LYS A 90 20.64 4.88 9.69
C LYS A 90 20.08 4.04 8.55
N ASP A 91 19.41 2.93 8.87
CA ASP A 91 18.80 2.06 7.86
C ASP A 91 17.80 2.83 6.98
N VAL A 92 17.91 2.69 5.66
CA VAL A 92 17.15 3.50 4.70
C VAL A 92 15.67 3.14 4.72
N ASP A 93 15.35 1.85 4.80
CA ASP A 93 13.98 1.35 4.82
C ASP A 93 13.29 1.79 6.12
N LEU A 94 13.99 1.67 7.26
CA LEU A 94 13.51 2.19 8.54
C LEU A 94 13.20 3.68 8.46
N GLN A 95 14.11 4.50 7.92
CA GLN A 95 13.91 5.94 7.83
C GLN A 95 12.73 6.32 6.92
N GLN A 96 12.54 5.61 5.81
CA GLN A 96 11.40 5.82 4.93
C GLN A 96 10.09 5.49 5.65
N ASN A 97 10.02 4.36 6.35
CA ASN A 97 8.83 3.94 7.10
C ASN A 97 8.49 4.91 8.24
N LEU A 98 9.50 5.37 8.98
CA LEU A 98 9.32 6.39 10.03
C LEU A 98 8.85 7.73 9.46
N THR A 99 9.39 8.14 8.30
CA THR A 99 8.98 9.36 7.61
C THR A 99 7.53 9.28 7.15
N LYS A 100 7.13 8.16 6.52
CA LYS A 100 5.74 7.90 6.09
C LYS A 100 4.78 7.96 7.29
N ARG A 101 5.15 7.32 8.40
CA ARG A 101 4.33 7.25 9.62
C ARG A 101 4.12 8.59 10.31
N LEU A 102 5.20 9.37 10.49
CA LEU A 102 5.14 10.71 11.06
C LEU A 102 4.48 11.72 10.10
N GLY A 103 4.50 11.44 8.80
CA GLY A 103 3.86 12.23 7.75
C GLY A 103 4.26 13.71 7.82
N PRO A 104 3.29 14.66 7.87
CA PRO A 104 3.58 16.09 7.86
C PRO A 104 4.37 16.57 9.09
N HIS A 105 4.36 15.80 10.19
CA HIS A 105 5.01 16.18 11.44
C HIS A 105 6.45 15.66 11.56
N CYS A 106 6.96 14.92 10.57
CA CYS A 106 8.31 14.34 10.61
C CYS A 106 9.40 15.39 10.85
N LYS A 107 9.34 16.53 10.15
CA LYS A 107 10.31 17.63 10.31
C LYS A 107 10.30 18.20 11.73
N THR A 108 9.11 18.39 12.28
CA THR A 108 8.92 18.90 13.64
C THR A 108 9.48 17.91 14.67
N TYR A 109 9.16 16.61 14.53
CA TYR A 109 9.69 15.55 15.38
C TYR A 109 11.23 15.53 15.39
N LEU A 110 11.85 15.49 14.21
CA LEU A 110 13.30 15.49 14.08
C LEU A 110 13.93 16.75 14.69
N SER A 111 13.27 17.92 14.55
CA SER A 111 13.76 19.15 15.18
C SER A 111 13.80 19.05 16.71
N PHE A 112 12.80 18.41 17.34
CA PHE A 112 12.79 18.19 18.78
C PHE A 112 13.88 17.22 19.23
N VAL A 113 14.07 16.10 18.52
CA VAL A 113 15.12 15.12 18.83
C VAL A 113 16.52 15.73 18.69
N VAL A 114 16.75 16.53 17.64
CA VAL A 114 18.01 17.27 17.45
C VAL A 114 18.24 18.29 18.57
N ASN A 115 17.20 19.03 18.97
CA ASN A 115 17.29 19.99 20.05
C ASN A 115 17.55 19.32 21.41
N LEU A 116 16.90 18.18 21.67
CA LEU A 116 17.11 17.36 22.86
C LEU A 116 18.58 16.94 22.98
N ASN A 117 19.17 16.37 21.91
CA ASN A 117 20.58 16.01 21.90
C ASN A 117 21.50 17.21 22.20
N LYS A 118 21.25 18.37 21.57
CA LYS A 118 22.01 19.60 21.83
C LYS A 118 21.94 20.03 23.30
N ARG A 119 20.78 19.89 23.96
CA ARG A 119 20.62 20.24 25.38
C ARG A 119 21.32 19.24 26.30
N ILE A 120 21.26 17.95 26.00
CA ILE A 120 21.98 16.91 26.74
C ILE A 120 23.49 17.17 26.70
N LEU A 121 24.06 17.41 25.51
CA LEU A 121 25.48 17.74 25.38
C LEU A 121 25.86 19.02 26.13
N LYS A 122 25.00 20.05 26.08
CA LYS A 122 25.21 21.29 26.82
C LYS A 122 25.16 21.08 28.34
N LEU A 123 24.32 20.17 28.82
CA LEU A 123 24.27 19.80 30.22
C LEU A 123 25.54 19.05 30.63
N ALA A 124 25.96 18.04 29.86
CA ALA A 124 27.21 17.32 30.11
C ALA A 124 28.42 18.26 30.18
N GLN A 125 28.51 19.23 29.27
CA GLN A 125 29.55 20.26 29.27
C GLN A 125 29.51 21.12 30.55
N LYS A 126 28.32 21.51 31.02
CA LYS A 126 28.17 22.28 32.26
C LYS A 126 28.54 21.48 33.50
N LEU A 127 28.27 20.19 33.48
CA LEU A 127 28.69 19.23 34.49
C LEU A 127 30.17 18.88 34.36
N LYS A 128 30.90 19.39 33.35
CA LYS A 128 32.31 19.06 33.09
C LYS A 128 32.54 17.54 33.02
N LEU A 129 31.61 16.83 32.41
CA LEU A 129 31.80 15.43 32.06
C LEU A 129 32.78 15.35 30.88
N GLU A 130 33.54 14.27 30.84
CA GLU A 130 34.35 13.88 29.70
C GLU A 130 33.46 13.51 28.49
N PRO A 131 34.01 13.37 27.27
CA PRO A 131 33.23 13.01 26.08
C PRO A 131 32.47 11.68 26.19
N ASP A 132 32.90 10.78 27.07
CA ASP A 132 32.23 9.51 27.39
C ASP A 132 31.23 9.64 28.55
N PHE A 133 30.84 10.87 28.91
CA PHE A 133 29.92 11.23 30.00
C PHE A 133 30.41 10.86 31.41
N ARG A 134 31.67 10.48 31.56
CA ARG A 134 32.25 10.17 32.88
C ARG A 134 32.71 11.43 33.59
N PRO A 135 32.63 11.48 34.93
CA PRO A 135 33.28 12.54 35.69
C PRO A 135 34.82 12.44 35.62
N PRO A 136 35.56 13.55 35.68
CA PRO A 136 37.03 13.56 35.52
C PRO A 136 37.83 12.75 36.57
N TRP A 137 37.19 12.32 37.65
CA TRP A 137 37.82 11.54 38.73
C TRP A 137 37.46 10.04 38.67
N VAL A 138 36.75 9.61 37.62
CA VAL A 138 36.41 8.20 37.39
C VAL A 138 37.24 7.69 36.23
N SER A 139 38.05 6.65 36.47
CA SER A 139 38.85 6.01 35.42
C SER A 139 38.00 5.16 34.49
N LYS A 140 38.54 4.77 33.34
CA LYS A 140 37.84 3.93 32.36
C LYS A 140 37.39 2.57 32.91
N ASP A 141 38.11 2.06 33.91
CA ASP A 141 37.85 0.80 34.59
C ASP A 141 36.83 0.96 35.75
N GLY A 142 36.25 2.15 35.94
CA GLY A 142 35.28 2.45 36.99
C GLY A 142 35.89 2.78 38.36
N THR A 143 37.23 2.82 38.47
CA THR A 143 37.91 3.16 39.73
C THR A 143 37.84 4.66 40.02
N ILE A 144 37.59 5.01 41.29
CA ILE A 144 37.45 6.39 41.76
C ILE A 144 38.80 6.89 42.27
N ASP A 145 39.32 7.97 41.67
CA ASP A 145 40.48 8.70 42.19
C ASP A 145 40.00 9.70 43.26
N GLU A 146 40.20 9.34 44.54
CA GLU A 146 39.79 10.18 45.67
C GLU A 146 40.49 11.54 45.69
N ASN A 147 41.76 11.62 45.25
CA ASN A 147 42.52 12.87 45.21
C ASN A 147 42.02 13.78 44.10
N ALA A 148 41.70 13.23 42.92
CA ALA A 148 41.05 13.98 41.85
C ALA A 148 39.64 14.45 42.24
N ARG A 149 38.84 13.59 42.89
CA ARG A 149 37.51 13.92 43.40
C ARG A 149 37.56 15.08 44.40
N ASN A 150 38.47 15.02 45.38
CA ASN A 150 38.62 16.08 46.38
C ASN A 150 39.07 17.41 45.76
N ARG A 151 39.99 17.38 44.78
CA ARG A 151 40.41 18.57 44.02
C ARG A 151 39.29 19.13 43.15
N PHE A 152 38.46 18.26 42.59
CA PHE A 152 37.31 18.68 41.78
C PHE A 152 36.28 19.41 42.65
N PHE A 153 35.90 18.82 43.79
CA PHE A 153 34.91 19.41 44.68
C PHE A 153 35.40 20.67 45.42
N SER A 154 36.71 20.92 45.47
CA SER A 154 37.27 22.15 46.02
C SER A 154 37.43 23.28 44.99
N SER A 155 37.81 22.96 43.74
CA SER A 155 38.15 23.98 42.71
C SER A 155 37.11 24.10 41.59
N ALA A 156 36.69 22.97 41.02
CA ALA A 156 35.76 22.92 39.89
C ALA A 156 34.31 23.09 40.34
N TRP A 157 33.99 22.67 41.56
CA TRP A 157 32.67 22.77 42.15
C TRP A 157 32.16 24.19 42.28
N VAL A 158 33.00 25.19 42.58
CA VAL A 158 32.54 26.60 42.68
C VAL A 158 31.88 27.06 41.36
N ARG A 159 32.38 26.58 40.21
CA ARG A 159 31.80 26.88 38.89
C ARG A 159 30.52 26.08 38.62
N ILE A 160 30.45 24.84 39.10
CA ILE A 160 29.28 23.96 38.96
C ILE A 160 28.16 24.42 39.90
N ARG A 161 28.48 24.68 41.16
CA ARG A 161 27.65 25.34 42.17
C ARG A 161 27.08 26.65 41.65
N GLY A 162 27.91 27.56 41.13
CA GLY A 162 27.40 28.79 40.49
C GLY A 162 26.52 28.52 39.26
N GLY A 163 26.74 27.41 38.56
CA GLY A 163 25.89 26.93 37.46
C GLY A 163 24.55 26.34 37.90
N PHE A 164 24.52 25.60 39.02
CA PHE A 164 23.35 24.98 39.63
C PHE A 164 22.51 25.96 40.45
N GLU A 165 23.16 26.85 41.21
CA GLU A 165 22.52 27.99 41.87
C GLU A 165 22.04 29.02 40.84
N SER A 166 22.66 29.10 39.65
CA SER A 166 22.05 29.85 38.54
C SER A 166 20.82 29.12 38.01
N ASN A 167 19.74 29.85 37.78
CA ASN A 167 18.53 29.37 37.08
C ASN A 167 18.83 28.62 35.76
N LYS A 168 20.03 28.71 35.19
CA LYS A 168 20.40 28.16 33.88
C LYS A 168 20.57 26.63 33.83
N CYS A 169 20.95 25.93 34.90
CA CYS A 169 21.00 24.45 34.88
C CYS A 169 19.61 23.86 35.08
N ALA A 170 18.87 24.34 36.07
CA ALA A 170 17.46 24.00 36.28
C ALA A 170 16.61 24.27 35.01
N LEU A 171 16.83 25.40 34.33
CA LEU A 171 16.16 25.70 33.05
C LEU A 171 16.53 24.71 31.94
N LEU A 172 17.76 24.20 31.89
CA LEU A 172 18.16 23.21 30.88
C LEU A 172 17.47 21.86 31.13
N LEU A 173 17.40 21.43 32.39
CA LEU A 173 16.68 20.22 32.79
C LEU A 173 15.21 20.32 32.43
N GLN A 174 14.57 21.42 32.83
CA GLN A 174 13.17 21.68 32.48
C GLN A 174 12.93 21.70 30.96
N GLN A 175 13.90 22.18 30.17
CA GLN A 175 13.82 22.16 28.71
C GLN A 175 13.98 20.74 28.14
N ILE A 176 14.86 19.91 28.71
CA ILE A 176 15.02 18.51 28.33
C ILE A 176 13.72 17.74 28.59
N ASP A 177 13.15 17.87 29.79
CA ASP A 177 11.88 17.21 30.14
C ASP A 177 10.73 17.68 29.23
N ARG A 178 10.69 18.97 28.89
CA ARG A 178 9.70 19.51 27.94
C ARG A 178 9.89 18.95 26.54
N ASP A 179 11.12 18.83 26.05
CA ASP A 179 11.39 18.28 24.71
C ASP A 179 11.02 16.79 24.68
N ILE A 180 11.40 16.00 25.68
CA ILE A 180 11.00 14.58 25.82
C ILE A 180 9.48 14.44 25.89
N SER A 181 8.83 15.25 26.72
CA SER A 181 7.36 15.23 26.86
C SER A 181 6.66 15.55 25.53
N LYS A 182 7.16 16.52 24.77
CA LYS A 182 6.61 16.88 23.45
C LYS A 182 6.85 15.78 22.41
N ILE A 183 8.02 15.14 22.43
CA ILE A 183 8.33 14.00 21.56
C ILE A 183 7.38 12.82 21.86
N ALA A 184 7.21 12.49 23.14
CA ALA A 184 6.30 11.44 23.58
C ALA A 184 4.85 11.75 23.21
N GLN A 185 4.40 12.99 23.41
CA GLN A 185 3.06 13.43 23.04
C GLN A 185 2.83 13.34 21.52
N LEU A 186 3.77 13.80 20.70
CA LEU A 186 3.66 13.73 19.25
C LEU A 186 3.61 12.29 18.76
N THR A 187 4.45 11.42 19.33
CA THR A 187 4.44 9.98 18.99
C THR A 187 3.14 9.31 19.40
N SER A 188 2.66 9.57 20.62
CA SER A 188 1.39 9.03 21.13
C SER A 188 0.20 9.47 20.28
N LEU A 189 0.11 10.76 19.95
CA LEU A 189 -0.94 11.28 19.06
C LEU A 189 -0.85 10.66 17.65
N THR A 190 0.36 10.46 17.13
CA THR A 190 0.56 9.79 15.85
C THR A 190 0.04 8.34 15.90
N ALA A 191 0.38 7.59 16.95
CA ALA A 191 -0.07 6.21 17.14
C ALA A 191 -1.60 6.11 17.34
N GLN A 192 -2.23 7.06 18.03
CA GLN A 192 -3.69 7.08 18.23
C GLN A 192 -4.47 7.37 16.94
N VAL A 193 -3.92 8.25 16.08
CA VAL A 193 -4.59 8.69 14.85
C VAL A 193 -4.28 7.77 13.66
N GLU A 194 -3.19 7.01 13.72
CA GLU A 194 -2.77 6.09 12.66
C GLU A 194 -3.84 5.06 12.26
N PRO A 195 -4.53 4.34 13.19
CA PRO A 195 -5.65 3.46 12.82
C PRO A 195 -6.74 4.18 12.04
N LEU A 196 -7.08 5.42 12.43
CA LEU A 196 -8.10 6.23 11.75
C LEU A 196 -7.65 6.66 10.36
N ARG A 197 -6.37 7.02 10.18
CA ARG A 197 -5.78 7.33 8.86
C ARG A 197 -5.83 6.11 7.96
N LEU A 198 -5.48 4.94 8.49
CA LEU A 198 -5.52 3.69 7.74
C LEU A 198 -6.96 3.33 7.36
N ILE A 199 -7.93 3.41 8.27
CA ILE A 199 -9.35 3.18 7.96
C ILE A 199 -9.84 4.16 6.90
N ARG A 200 -9.48 5.45 7.00
CA ARG A 200 -9.84 6.45 5.99
C ARG A 200 -9.25 6.13 4.63
N LYS A 201 -7.96 5.79 4.56
CA LYS A 201 -7.28 5.38 3.32
C LYS A 201 -7.94 4.15 2.69
N ARG A 202 -8.31 3.16 3.51
CA ARG A 202 -9.02 1.96 3.07
C ARG A 202 -10.41 2.26 2.51
N ARG A 203 -11.19 3.08 3.21
CA ARG A 203 -12.50 3.57 2.73
C ARG A 203 -12.39 4.31 1.41
N MET A 204 -11.37 5.16 1.25
CA MET A 204 -11.13 5.85 -0.02
C MET A 204 -10.85 4.83 -1.14
N LYS A 205 -9.93 3.89 -0.93
CA LYS A 205 -9.63 2.84 -1.92
C LYS A 205 -10.84 1.99 -2.27
N ALA A 206 -11.63 1.57 -1.28
CA ALA A 206 -12.85 0.81 -1.53
C ALA A 206 -13.86 1.56 -2.41
N ARG A 207 -13.92 2.90 -2.32
CA ARG A 207 -14.74 3.74 -3.22
C ARG A 207 -14.15 3.85 -4.61
N VAL A 208 -12.82 3.99 -4.72
CA VAL A 208 -12.11 3.97 -6.01
C VAL A 208 -12.41 2.67 -6.75
N TRP A 209 -12.29 1.51 -6.09
CA TRP A 209 -12.58 0.22 -6.72
C TRP A 209 -14.04 0.07 -7.13
N ALA A 210 -14.97 0.58 -6.31
CA ALA A 210 -16.38 0.65 -6.70
C ALA A 210 -16.59 1.49 -7.97
N ASN A 211 -15.92 2.65 -8.07
CA ASN A 211 -16.00 3.53 -9.23
C ASN A 211 -15.41 2.88 -10.49
N ILE A 212 -14.31 2.14 -10.36
CA ILE A 212 -13.72 1.37 -11.47
C ILE A 212 -14.67 0.26 -11.90
N ARG A 213 -15.26 -0.49 -10.97
CA ARG A 213 -16.27 -1.52 -11.27
C ARG A 213 -17.46 -0.95 -12.01
N ASP A 214 -18.05 0.13 -11.49
CA ASP A 214 -19.21 0.76 -12.11
C ASP A 214 -18.86 1.32 -13.50
N SER A 215 -17.63 1.79 -13.70
CA SER A 215 -17.13 2.21 -15.01
C SER A 215 -16.98 1.02 -15.97
N ALA A 216 -16.44 -0.11 -15.51
CA ALA A 216 -16.31 -1.33 -16.31
C ALA A 216 -17.68 -1.91 -16.70
N GLN A 217 -18.65 -1.86 -15.79
CA GLN A 217 -20.05 -2.26 -16.05
C GLN A 217 -20.66 -1.38 -17.15
N SER A 218 -20.67 -0.06 -16.93
CA SER A 218 -21.17 0.93 -17.89
C SER A 218 -20.51 0.76 -19.27
N LEU A 219 -19.18 0.56 -19.28
CA LEU A 219 -18.43 0.34 -20.50
C LEU A 219 -18.86 -0.94 -21.22
N SER A 220 -19.11 -2.04 -20.51
CA SER A 220 -19.59 -3.29 -21.13
C SER A 220 -20.95 -3.12 -21.81
N GLU A 221 -21.86 -2.39 -21.16
CA GLU A 221 -23.19 -2.11 -21.68
C GLU A 221 -23.12 -1.20 -22.92
N LEU A 222 -22.30 -0.15 -22.85
CA LEU A 222 -22.09 0.79 -23.95
C LEU A 222 -21.39 0.14 -25.14
N LEU A 223 -20.39 -0.71 -24.93
CA LEU A 223 -19.75 -1.47 -26.02
C LEU A 223 -20.76 -2.37 -26.73
N CYS A 224 -21.62 -3.07 -25.99
CA CYS A 224 -22.69 -3.89 -26.56
C CYS A 224 -23.75 -3.06 -27.29
N LEU A 225 -24.11 -1.88 -26.76
CA LEU A 225 -25.13 -1.00 -27.34
C LEU A 225 -24.66 -0.29 -28.61
N ARG A 226 -23.39 0.15 -28.65
CA ARG A 226 -22.81 0.92 -29.76
C ARG A 226 -22.23 0.05 -30.86
N TRP A 227 -22.35 -1.27 -30.72
CA TRP A 227 -22.08 -2.21 -31.80
C TRP A 227 -23.39 -2.63 -32.48
N PRO A 228 -23.60 -2.29 -33.76
CA PRO A 228 -24.81 -2.72 -34.47
C PRO A 228 -24.89 -4.24 -34.53
N SER A 229 -26.10 -4.75 -34.43
CA SER A 229 -26.37 -6.17 -34.30
C SER A 229 -27.59 -6.53 -35.19
N PRO A 230 -27.38 -7.21 -36.34
CA PRO A 230 -26.10 -7.67 -36.89
C PRO A 230 -25.21 -6.52 -37.38
N CYS A 231 -23.89 -6.67 -37.24
CA CYS A 231 -22.94 -5.67 -37.72
C CYS A 231 -22.78 -5.74 -39.25
N SER A 232 -22.68 -4.57 -39.89
CA SER A 232 -22.52 -4.44 -41.34
C SER A 232 -21.19 -5.02 -41.87
N CYS A 233 -20.18 -5.20 -41.02
CA CYS A 233 -18.89 -5.74 -41.42
C CYS A 233 -18.86 -7.27 -41.61
N GLN A 234 -19.86 -8.01 -41.11
CA GLN A 234 -19.92 -9.49 -41.15
C GLN A 234 -18.85 -10.22 -40.29
N TYR A 235 -18.21 -9.53 -39.36
CA TYR A 235 -17.32 -10.13 -38.35
C TYR A 235 -18.03 -10.22 -37.01
N SER A 236 -17.62 -11.18 -36.17
CA SER A 236 -17.96 -11.17 -34.75
C SER A 236 -16.95 -10.32 -34.01
N HIS A 237 -17.43 -9.63 -32.98
CA HIS A 237 -16.62 -8.66 -32.26
C HIS A 237 -16.40 -9.11 -30.83
N ARG A 238 -15.19 -8.85 -30.35
CA ARG A 238 -14.78 -9.17 -28.98
C ARG A 238 -13.97 -8.02 -28.45
N ALA A 239 -14.22 -7.65 -27.20
CA ALA A 239 -13.40 -6.70 -26.49
C ALA A 239 -12.59 -7.46 -25.44
N ASN A 240 -11.27 -7.35 -25.47
CA ASN A 240 -10.38 -8.01 -24.52
C ASN A 240 -9.79 -6.94 -23.60
N MET A 241 -10.12 -6.96 -22.31
CA MET A 241 -9.64 -5.99 -21.33
C MET A 241 -8.34 -6.47 -20.70
N LEU A 242 -7.30 -5.65 -20.75
CA LEU A 242 -6.04 -5.93 -20.09
C LEU A 242 -6.20 -5.84 -18.58
N LEU A 243 -5.82 -6.90 -17.87
CA LEU A 243 -5.74 -6.91 -16.42
C LEU A 243 -4.38 -6.38 -15.97
N LYS A 244 -4.37 -5.25 -15.28
CA LYS A 244 -3.14 -4.63 -14.78
C LYS A 244 -2.93 -4.85 -13.29
N THR A 245 -1.69 -5.13 -12.90
CA THR A 245 -1.22 -4.93 -11.52
C THR A 245 -0.89 -3.45 -11.32
N GLN A 246 -1.88 -2.57 -11.18
CA GLN A 246 -1.57 -1.18 -10.79
C GLN A 246 -0.95 -1.17 -9.39
N GLY A 247 0.33 -0.78 -9.32
CA GLY A 247 1.00 -0.46 -8.08
C GLY A 247 0.36 0.77 -7.47
N ASP A 248 0.03 0.73 -6.19
CA ASP A 248 -0.55 1.84 -5.43
C ASP A 248 0.38 3.05 -5.25
N ASP A 249 1.56 3.03 -5.88
CA ASP A 249 2.61 4.04 -5.67
C ASP A 249 2.22 5.42 -6.23
N ASP A 250 1.25 5.50 -7.14
CA ASP A 250 0.72 6.75 -7.68
C ASP A 250 -0.49 7.31 -6.88
N ALA A 251 -1.02 6.57 -5.91
CA ALA A 251 -2.26 6.89 -5.17
C ALA A 251 -2.04 7.49 -3.76
N ASP A 252 -0.84 7.98 -3.45
CA ASP A 252 -0.58 8.81 -2.25
C ASP A 252 -0.85 10.31 -2.51
N GLY A 253 -1.30 10.67 -3.71
CA GLY A 253 -1.88 11.98 -4.00
C GLY A 253 -3.34 12.06 -3.54
N ASP A 254 -3.72 13.15 -2.88
CA ASP A 254 -5.11 13.50 -2.50
C ASP A 254 -6.04 13.72 -3.72
N ASP A 255 -5.69 13.23 -4.91
CA ASP A 255 -6.49 13.42 -6.12
C ASP A 255 -7.68 12.43 -6.08
N GLU A 256 -8.80 12.92 -5.56
CA GLU A 256 -10.14 12.29 -5.59
C GLU A 256 -10.67 11.98 -7.02
N HIS A 257 -9.82 12.11 -8.05
CA HIS A 257 -10.14 12.02 -9.48
C HIS A 257 -9.36 10.89 -10.16
N GLU A 258 -9.20 9.73 -9.52
CA GLU A 258 -8.77 8.54 -10.25
C GLU A 258 -9.86 8.17 -11.27
N GLN A 259 -9.65 8.65 -12.49
CA GLN A 259 -10.43 8.30 -13.67
C GLN A 259 -10.24 6.81 -13.94
N GLY A 260 -11.34 6.12 -14.27
CA GLY A 260 -11.27 4.71 -14.63
C GLY A 260 -10.51 4.57 -15.93
N HIS A 261 -9.34 3.95 -15.90
CA HIS A 261 -8.49 3.76 -17.06
C HIS A 261 -8.53 2.31 -17.52
N PHE A 262 -8.89 2.07 -18.77
CA PHE A 262 -8.98 0.72 -19.33
C PHE A 262 -8.17 0.63 -20.62
N GLU A 263 -7.34 -0.40 -20.72
CA GLU A 263 -6.72 -0.80 -21.98
C GLU A 263 -7.48 -1.99 -22.55
N LEU A 264 -7.90 -1.87 -23.80
CA LEU A 264 -8.67 -2.89 -24.49
C LEU A 264 -8.02 -3.21 -25.83
N LEU A 265 -8.07 -4.49 -26.19
CA LEU A 265 -7.84 -4.96 -27.53
C LEU A 265 -9.19 -5.37 -28.13
N LEU A 266 -9.65 -4.63 -29.13
CA LEU A 266 -10.86 -4.97 -29.89
C LEU A 266 -10.48 -5.93 -31.00
N ALA A 267 -11.06 -7.12 -31.03
CA ALA A 267 -10.81 -8.17 -32.03
C ALA A 267 -12.02 -8.37 -32.96
N PHE A 268 -11.72 -8.65 -34.23
CA PHE A 268 -12.67 -8.85 -35.32
C PHE A 268 -12.47 -10.26 -35.89
N ASP A 269 -13.26 -11.20 -35.37
CA ASP A 269 -13.18 -12.60 -35.73
C ASP A 269 -14.03 -12.87 -36.99
N GLN A 270 -13.42 -13.46 -38.01
CA GLN A 270 -14.09 -13.72 -39.28
C GLN A 270 -15.10 -14.86 -39.13
N VAL A 271 -16.40 -14.55 -39.24
CA VAL A 271 -17.49 -15.54 -39.12
C VAL A 271 -17.81 -16.22 -40.46
N ALA A 272 -17.69 -15.48 -41.57
CA ALA A 272 -17.99 -15.96 -42.91
C ALA A 272 -16.78 -15.83 -43.85
N ALA A 273 -16.52 -16.87 -44.65
CA ALA A 273 -15.43 -16.88 -45.64
C ALA A 273 -15.59 -15.80 -46.74
N SER A 274 -16.81 -15.30 -46.96
CA SER A 274 -17.14 -14.28 -47.96
C SER A 274 -17.09 -12.83 -47.44
N ALA A 275 -16.69 -12.60 -46.19
CA ALA A 275 -16.67 -11.26 -45.61
C ALA A 275 -15.64 -10.34 -46.29
N PRO A 276 -15.93 -9.03 -46.46
CA PRO A 276 -14.97 -8.09 -47.02
C PRO A 276 -13.72 -7.99 -46.14
N ALA A 277 -12.55 -7.76 -46.75
CA ALA A 277 -11.32 -7.56 -46.01
C ALA A 277 -11.38 -6.25 -45.20
N LEU A 278 -11.21 -6.35 -43.88
CA LEU A 278 -11.12 -5.18 -43.00
C LEU A 278 -9.70 -4.58 -43.03
N PRO A 279 -9.55 -3.26 -42.81
CA PRO A 279 -8.24 -2.61 -42.71
C PRO A 279 -7.37 -3.18 -41.57
N CYS A 280 -8.00 -3.63 -40.48
CA CYS A 280 -7.36 -4.29 -39.36
C CYS A 280 -8.30 -5.37 -38.79
N ARG A 281 -7.74 -6.47 -38.27
CA ARG A 281 -8.48 -7.53 -37.56
C ARG A 281 -8.47 -7.35 -36.05
N TRP A 282 -7.73 -6.38 -35.57
CA TRP A 282 -7.62 -6.03 -34.16
C TRP A 282 -7.24 -4.55 -34.03
N GLN A 283 -7.60 -3.94 -32.90
CA GLN A 283 -7.31 -2.54 -32.62
C GLN A 283 -7.06 -2.34 -31.12
N ASP A 284 -5.89 -1.81 -30.78
CA ASP A 284 -5.59 -1.34 -29.42
C ASP A 284 -6.31 -0.01 -29.16
N VAL A 285 -7.03 0.05 -28.05
CA VAL A 285 -7.73 1.24 -27.60
C VAL A 285 -7.50 1.48 -26.10
N GLU A 286 -7.41 2.75 -25.75
CA GLU A 286 -7.31 3.21 -24.37
C GLU A 286 -8.57 4.00 -24.06
N ILE A 287 -9.19 3.72 -22.92
CA ILE A 287 -10.44 4.30 -22.49
C ILE A 287 -10.25 5.03 -21.17
N GLU A 288 -10.58 6.32 -21.19
CA GLU A 288 -10.62 7.17 -19.99
C GLU A 288 -12.08 7.42 -19.59
N SER A 289 -12.48 6.86 -18.44
CA SER A 289 -13.79 7.02 -17.82
C SER A 289 -13.78 8.19 -16.84
N SER A 290 -14.76 9.08 -17.00
CA SER A 290 -14.99 10.22 -16.11
C SER A 290 -16.44 10.25 -15.64
N GLY A 291 -16.65 10.59 -14.37
CA GLY A 291 -17.99 10.83 -13.84
C GLY A 291 -18.56 12.13 -14.39
N LEU A 292 -19.81 12.13 -14.81
CA LEU A 292 -20.53 13.36 -15.13
C LEU A 292 -20.89 14.05 -13.82
N ALA A 293 -20.35 15.25 -13.59
CA ALA A 293 -20.80 16.08 -12.48
C ALA A 293 -22.27 16.41 -12.73
N GLN A 294 -23.18 15.79 -11.96
CA GLN A 294 -24.57 16.22 -11.94
C GLN A 294 -24.56 17.69 -11.50
N THR A 295 -24.92 18.59 -12.41
CA THR A 295 -25.31 19.96 -12.06
C THR A 295 -26.66 19.87 -11.34
N ALA A 296 -26.65 19.33 -10.12
CA ALA A 296 -27.72 19.59 -9.18
C ALA A 296 -27.62 21.07 -8.83
N SER A 297 -28.41 21.90 -9.53
CA SER A 297 -28.76 23.24 -9.11
C SER A 297 -29.54 23.15 -7.78
N LEU A 298 -28.85 22.80 -6.70
CA LEU A 298 -29.30 23.04 -5.34
C LEU A 298 -28.74 24.38 -4.94
N ASN A 299 -29.56 25.42 -5.10
CA ASN A 299 -29.30 26.71 -4.48
C ASN A 299 -29.03 26.48 -2.97
N PRO A 300 -27.85 26.82 -2.44
CA PRO A 300 -27.64 26.74 -1.00
C PRO A 300 -28.53 27.79 -0.32
N PRO A 301 -29.18 27.48 0.82
CA PRO A 301 -29.85 28.49 1.59
C PRO A 301 -28.81 29.52 2.06
N GLN A 302 -29.05 30.79 1.73
CA GLN A 302 -28.19 31.91 2.11
C GLN A 302 -28.22 32.13 3.64
N GLY A 303 -27.47 31.31 4.38
CA GLY A 303 -27.09 31.57 5.76
C GLY A 303 -25.84 32.45 5.79
N THR A 304 -26.02 33.76 5.85
CA THR A 304 -24.91 34.71 5.94
C THR A 304 -24.28 34.63 7.33
N VAL A 305 -23.10 34.02 7.45
CA VAL A 305 -22.23 34.22 8.62
C VAL A 305 -20.92 34.83 8.14
N ARG A 306 -20.75 36.12 8.41
CA ARG A 306 -19.55 36.91 8.10
C ARG A 306 -18.47 36.57 9.12
N PHE A 307 -17.36 35.97 8.67
CA PHE A 307 -16.10 36.02 9.41
C PHE A 307 -15.21 37.12 8.81
N LEU A 308 -14.73 37.99 9.68
CA LEU A 308 -13.83 39.10 9.35
C LEU A 308 -12.46 38.56 8.90
N THR A 309 -12.08 38.91 7.68
CA THR A 309 -10.77 38.62 7.09
C THR A 309 -9.68 39.53 7.68
N SER A 310 -8.48 38.97 7.86
CA SER A 310 -7.22 39.71 8.01
C SER A 310 -6.32 39.42 6.79
N PRO A 311 -5.43 40.35 6.40
CA PRO A 311 -4.94 40.42 5.02
C PRO A 311 -3.80 39.44 4.68
N SER A 312 -3.81 39.03 3.42
CA SER A 312 -2.90 38.11 2.75
C SER A 312 -1.45 38.60 2.71
N VAL A 313 -0.52 37.72 3.08
CA VAL A 313 0.91 37.84 2.72
C VAL A 313 1.13 37.13 1.40
N THR A 314 1.72 37.85 0.45
CA THR A 314 2.11 37.40 -0.89
C THR A 314 3.17 36.30 -0.82
N GLY A 315 2.84 35.12 -1.36
CA GLY A 315 3.73 33.95 -1.44
C GLY A 315 3.86 33.45 -2.87
N PHE A 316 5.06 33.62 -3.41
CA PHE A 316 5.60 33.23 -4.71
C PHE A 316 4.99 31.98 -5.40
N SER A 317 4.50 32.19 -6.62
CA SER A 317 4.14 31.15 -7.59
C SER A 317 5.39 30.45 -8.14
N ARG A 318 5.53 29.16 -7.84
CA ARG A 318 6.55 28.28 -8.43
C ARG A 318 5.98 27.69 -9.71
N ARG A 319 6.45 28.18 -10.86
CA ARG A 319 6.24 27.55 -12.18
C ARG A 319 6.70 26.09 -12.11
N LYS A 320 5.77 25.14 -12.16
CA LYS A 320 6.05 23.76 -12.58
C LYS A 320 6.09 23.74 -14.11
N VAL A 321 7.20 23.25 -14.64
CA VAL A 321 7.40 22.95 -16.06
C VAL A 321 6.42 21.83 -16.43
N GLY A 322 5.69 22.03 -17.52
CA GLY A 322 4.50 21.25 -17.87
C GLY A 322 4.79 19.80 -18.25
N ALA A 323 3.96 18.90 -17.71
CA ALA A 323 3.54 17.73 -18.45
C ALA A 323 2.65 18.21 -19.61
N VAL A 324 2.89 17.70 -20.81
CA VAL A 324 2.08 17.97 -22.00
C VAL A 324 0.71 17.33 -21.76
N SER A 325 -0.22 18.13 -21.25
CA SER A 325 -1.55 17.73 -20.85
C SER A 325 -2.44 17.43 -22.07
N SER A 326 -2.99 16.21 -22.08
CA SER A 326 -4.05 15.71 -22.98
C SER A 326 -5.38 16.50 -22.89
N GLN A 327 -5.48 17.50 -22.00
CA GLN A 327 -6.70 18.30 -21.80
C GLN A 327 -7.13 19.16 -23.00
N LYS A 328 -6.29 19.35 -24.03
CA LYS A 328 -6.66 20.16 -25.20
C LYS A 328 -7.53 19.44 -26.23
N VAL A 329 -7.65 18.10 -26.17
CA VAL A 329 -8.37 17.30 -27.19
C VAL A 329 -9.82 16.97 -26.78
N THR A 330 -10.16 17.11 -25.49
CA THR A 330 -11.47 16.70 -24.94
C THR A 330 -12.65 17.59 -25.37
N LEU A 331 -12.40 18.81 -25.87
CA LEU A 331 -13.46 19.78 -26.19
C LEU A 331 -14.09 19.61 -27.60
N THR A 332 -13.58 18.72 -28.44
CA THR A 332 -14.06 18.51 -29.83
C THR A 332 -14.45 17.06 -30.15
N ALA A 333 -14.50 16.18 -29.15
CA ALA A 333 -14.87 14.78 -29.36
C ALA A 333 -16.37 14.64 -29.67
N SER A 334 -16.73 13.75 -30.59
CA SER A 334 -18.12 13.42 -30.93
C SER A 334 -18.57 12.14 -30.24
N GLU A 335 -19.87 12.03 -29.95
CA GLU A 335 -20.46 10.80 -29.43
C GLU A 335 -20.39 9.67 -30.47
N ILE A 336 -19.97 8.48 -30.05
CA ILE A 336 -19.85 7.31 -30.92
C ILE A 336 -21.18 6.57 -30.97
N ASN A 337 -21.83 6.59 -32.14
CA ASN A 337 -23.09 5.87 -32.36
C ASN A 337 -22.90 4.46 -32.94
N ASP A 338 -21.94 4.29 -33.84
CA ASP A 338 -21.52 3.00 -34.41
C ASP A 338 -20.01 2.86 -34.22
N LEU A 339 -19.62 1.99 -33.28
CA LEU A 339 -18.22 1.79 -32.94
C LEU A 339 -17.45 1.10 -34.09
N CYS A 340 -18.07 0.13 -34.76
CA CYS A 340 -17.41 -0.59 -35.86
C CYS A 340 -17.06 0.37 -37.00
N GLN A 341 -18.00 1.20 -37.43
CA GLN A 341 -17.78 2.17 -38.50
C GLN A 341 -16.75 3.24 -38.08
N SER A 342 -16.81 3.68 -36.83
CA SER A 342 -15.87 4.69 -36.30
C SER A 342 -14.43 4.18 -36.26
N LEU A 343 -14.22 2.91 -35.91
CA LEU A 343 -12.89 2.28 -35.91
C LEU A 343 -12.37 2.08 -37.33
N VAL A 344 -13.20 1.57 -38.25
CA VAL A 344 -12.81 1.36 -39.65
C VAL A 344 -12.45 2.68 -40.35
N SER A 345 -13.19 3.76 -40.07
CA SER A 345 -12.96 5.07 -40.71
C SER A 345 -11.75 5.82 -40.16
N LYS A 346 -11.38 5.63 -38.90
CA LYS A 346 -10.29 6.36 -38.22
C LYS A 346 -9.03 5.54 -37.95
N ALA A 347 -8.93 4.32 -38.49
CA ALA A 347 -7.85 3.35 -38.24
C ALA A 347 -6.39 3.84 -38.48
N SER A 348 -6.18 5.02 -39.06
CA SER A 348 -4.86 5.56 -39.41
C SER A 348 -4.43 6.81 -38.63
N GLN A 349 -5.21 7.29 -37.66
CA GLN A 349 -4.89 8.49 -36.87
C GLN A 349 -4.80 8.19 -35.37
N ASN A 350 -3.67 8.51 -34.74
CA ASN A 350 -3.52 8.53 -33.27
C ASN A 350 -4.28 9.73 -32.69
N CYS A 351 -5.59 9.59 -32.57
CA CYS A 351 -6.46 10.64 -32.05
C CYS A 351 -7.60 10.06 -31.21
N CYS A 352 -8.24 10.93 -30.43
CA CYS A 352 -9.52 10.63 -29.80
C CYS A 352 -10.54 10.26 -30.90
N VAL A 353 -11.10 9.05 -30.83
CA VAL A 353 -12.14 8.58 -31.77
C VAL A 353 -13.44 9.28 -31.48
N GLY A 354 -13.75 9.46 -30.20
CA GLY A 354 -14.99 10.00 -29.68
C GLY A 354 -15.20 9.55 -28.24
N PHE A 355 -16.44 9.63 -27.79
CA PHE A 355 -16.82 9.15 -26.46
C PHE A 355 -18.11 8.32 -26.47
N PHE A 356 -18.25 7.45 -25.48
CA PHE A 356 -19.53 6.88 -25.06
C PHE A 356 -20.02 7.62 -23.83
N GLU A 357 -21.33 7.79 -23.72
CA GLU A 357 -21.94 8.46 -22.57
C GLU A 357 -23.20 7.71 -22.15
N ASP A 358 -23.35 7.54 -20.85
CA ASP A 358 -24.61 7.17 -20.20
C ASP A 358 -25.06 8.31 -19.25
N GLN A 359 -26.05 8.06 -18.40
CA GLN A 359 -26.58 9.08 -17.49
C GLN A 359 -25.60 9.53 -16.39
N LEU A 360 -24.55 8.74 -16.12
CA LEU A 360 -23.66 8.90 -14.98
C LEU A 360 -22.20 9.11 -15.37
N ARG A 361 -21.77 8.60 -16.53
CA ARG A 361 -20.37 8.50 -16.94
C ARG A 361 -20.18 8.78 -18.41
N ARG A 362 -19.00 9.33 -18.73
CA ARG A 362 -18.48 9.50 -20.08
C ARG A 362 -17.15 8.78 -20.23
N HIS A 363 -17.05 7.93 -21.25
CA HIS A 363 -15.88 7.13 -21.59
C HIS A 363 -15.29 7.64 -22.90
N HIS A 364 -14.11 8.25 -22.86
CA HIS A 364 -13.42 8.69 -24.08
C HIS A 364 -12.59 7.54 -24.62
N LEU A 365 -12.69 7.29 -25.93
CA LEU A 365 -11.95 6.24 -26.62
C LEU A 365 -10.82 6.85 -27.44
N PHE A 366 -9.60 6.40 -27.19
CA PHE A 366 -8.40 6.80 -27.89
C PHE A 366 -7.82 5.61 -28.66
N LEU A 367 -7.51 5.82 -29.94
CA LEU A 367 -6.71 4.86 -30.69
C LEU A 367 -5.27 5.04 -30.25
N VAL A 368 -4.68 3.98 -29.73
CA VAL A 368 -3.27 3.96 -29.39
C VAL A 368 -2.56 3.18 -30.47
N SER A 369 -1.63 3.84 -31.17
CA SER A 369 -0.51 3.11 -31.77
C SER A 369 0.31 2.55 -30.61
N GLY A 370 -0.07 1.40 -30.08
CA GLY A 370 0.59 0.84 -28.92
C GLY A 370 2.08 0.62 -29.17
N PRO A 371 2.90 0.43 -28.12
CA PRO A 371 4.18 -0.25 -28.25
C PRO A 371 4.06 -1.64 -28.92
N GLY A 372 2.83 -2.16 -29.07
CA GLY A 372 2.43 -3.30 -29.91
C GLY A 372 2.26 -3.01 -31.40
N THR A 373 2.62 -1.84 -31.94
CA THR A 373 2.65 -1.59 -33.40
C THR A 373 3.57 -2.56 -34.16
N GLN A 374 4.43 -3.31 -33.46
CA GLN A 374 5.22 -4.43 -34.01
C GLN A 374 4.61 -5.82 -33.76
N ASN A 375 3.60 -5.94 -32.90
CA ASN A 375 2.96 -7.20 -32.51
C ASN A 375 1.65 -7.38 -33.28
N GLN A 376 1.72 -7.87 -34.52
CA GLN A 376 0.54 -8.52 -35.09
C GLN A 376 0.20 -9.71 -34.20
N ILE A 377 -0.96 -9.64 -33.56
CA ILE A 377 -1.47 -10.70 -32.70
C ILE A 377 -1.97 -11.83 -33.59
N ILE A 378 -1.45 -13.04 -33.36
CA ILE A 378 -1.77 -14.22 -34.18
C ILE A 378 -2.94 -14.99 -33.58
N SER A 379 -2.92 -15.20 -32.26
CA SER A 379 -3.95 -15.97 -31.55
C SER A 379 -3.95 -15.70 -30.04
N GLU A 380 -5.10 -16.02 -29.41
CA GLU A 380 -5.35 -15.97 -27.98
C GLU A 380 -5.21 -17.39 -27.39
N VAL A 381 -4.57 -17.53 -26.23
CA VAL A 381 -4.46 -18.81 -25.51
C VAL A 381 -4.75 -18.60 -24.02
N SER A 382 -5.51 -19.52 -23.41
CA SER A 382 -5.86 -19.40 -21.98
C SER A 382 -4.74 -19.85 -21.04
N LEU A 383 -4.69 -19.26 -19.86
CA LEU A 383 -3.75 -19.61 -18.79
C LEU A 383 -3.92 -21.08 -18.36
N HIS A 384 -5.16 -21.58 -18.31
CA HIS A 384 -5.44 -22.99 -18.05
C HIS A 384 -4.76 -23.90 -19.08
N TYR A 385 -4.87 -23.59 -20.37
CA TYR A 385 -4.27 -24.41 -21.42
C TYR A 385 -2.74 -24.44 -21.33
N LEU A 386 -2.11 -23.28 -21.08
CA LEU A 386 -0.65 -23.17 -20.99
C LEU A 386 -0.08 -23.83 -19.73
N LEU A 387 -0.75 -23.67 -18.60
CA LEU A 387 -0.25 -24.11 -17.31
C LEU A 387 -0.64 -25.56 -16.99
N LEU A 388 -1.87 -25.94 -17.32
CA LEU A 388 -2.52 -27.16 -16.82
C LEU A 388 -2.70 -28.23 -17.90
N ASP A 389 -3.06 -27.86 -19.13
CA ASP A 389 -3.28 -28.86 -20.20
C ASP A 389 -1.97 -29.26 -20.91
N THR A 390 -1.15 -28.28 -21.29
CA THR A 390 0.07 -28.49 -22.08
C THR A 390 1.35 -28.47 -21.25
N HIS A 391 1.31 -27.83 -20.07
CA HIS A 391 2.48 -27.51 -19.25
C HIS A 391 3.60 -26.78 -20.01
N GLU A 392 3.27 -26.06 -21.10
CA GLU A 392 4.21 -25.20 -21.83
C GLU A 392 4.72 -24.04 -20.96
N LEU A 393 3.91 -23.61 -19.99
CA LEU A 393 4.23 -22.50 -19.10
C LEU A 393 4.65 -23.02 -17.71
N VAL A 394 5.92 -22.81 -17.36
CA VAL A 394 6.43 -23.01 -15.99
C VAL A 394 6.51 -21.67 -15.27
N LEU A 395 5.72 -21.51 -14.21
CA LEU A 395 5.65 -20.26 -13.46
C LEU A 395 6.81 -20.13 -12.46
N GLY A 396 7.73 -19.21 -12.73
CA GLY A 396 8.67 -18.73 -11.71
C GLY A 396 7.97 -17.93 -10.60
N PRO A 397 8.62 -17.75 -9.42
CA PRO A 397 8.01 -17.05 -8.28
C PRO A 397 7.44 -15.67 -8.62
N LYS A 398 8.19 -14.86 -9.37
CA LYS A 398 7.78 -13.52 -9.80
C LYS A 398 6.49 -13.55 -10.64
N MET A 399 6.41 -14.43 -11.63
CA MET A 399 5.23 -14.51 -12.51
C MET A 399 4.01 -15.02 -11.74
N LYS A 400 4.18 -16.03 -10.88
CA LYS A 400 3.11 -16.56 -10.04
C LYS A 400 2.54 -15.46 -9.12
N CYS A 401 3.39 -14.71 -8.42
CA CYS A 401 2.95 -13.59 -7.59
C CYS A 401 2.27 -12.49 -8.42
N THR A 402 2.76 -12.24 -9.64
CA THR A 402 2.15 -11.26 -10.55
C THR A 402 0.74 -11.68 -10.92
N LEU A 403 0.55 -12.91 -11.40
CA LEU A 403 -0.77 -13.43 -11.76
C LEU A 403 -1.72 -13.48 -10.56
N ALA A 404 -1.25 -13.95 -9.40
CA ALA A 404 -2.07 -13.99 -8.19
C ALA A 404 -2.59 -12.60 -7.79
N LEU A 405 -1.72 -11.58 -7.81
CA LEU A 405 -2.12 -10.19 -7.57
C LEU A 405 -3.07 -9.69 -8.65
N THR A 406 -2.80 -9.97 -9.93
CA THR A 406 -3.67 -9.58 -11.05
C THR A 406 -5.08 -10.15 -10.89
N LEU A 407 -5.21 -11.44 -10.56
CA LEU A 407 -6.51 -12.10 -10.39
C LEU A 407 -7.28 -11.49 -9.20
N ALA A 408 -6.60 -11.24 -8.09
CA ALA A 408 -7.24 -10.62 -6.93
C ALA A 408 -7.72 -9.19 -7.23
N MET A 409 -6.94 -8.41 -7.97
CA MET A 409 -7.32 -7.08 -8.44
C MET A 409 -8.47 -7.13 -9.44
N ALA A 410 -8.45 -8.08 -10.39
CA ALA A 410 -9.52 -8.27 -11.37
C ALA A 410 -10.86 -8.58 -10.69
N VAL A 411 -10.87 -9.42 -9.66
CA VAL A 411 -12.07 -9.69 -8.84
C VAL A 411 -12.59 -8.40 -8.20
N LEU A 412 -11.71 -7.58 -7.62
CA LEU A 412 -12.12 -6.33 -6.97
C LEU A 412 -12.64 -5.27 -7.96
N GLN A 413 -12.10 -5.26 -9.18
CA GLN A 413 -12.41 -4.29 -10.22
C GLN A 413 -13.59 -4.71 -11.12
N LEU A 414 -13.87 -6.01 -11.26
CA LEU A 414 -14.79 -6.54 -12.28
C LEU A 414 -15.91 -7.44 -11.73
N TYR A 415 -16.03 -7.61 -10.40
CA TYR A 415 -17.12 -8.40 -9.82
C TYR A 415 -18.51 -7.90 -10.24
N ASP A 416 -19.44 -8.84 -10.42
CA ASP A 416 -20.81 -8.58 -10.90
C ASP A 416 -20.86 -7.81 -12.24
N THR A 417 -19.81 -7.89 -13.06
CA THR A 417 -19.81 -7.34 -14.43
C THR A 417 -19.71 -8.45 -15.48
N PRO A 418 -20.17 -8.21 -16.73
CA PRO A 418 -19.99 -9.16 -17.82
C PRO A 418 -18.52 -9.51 -18.14
N TRP A 419 -17.56 -8.70 -17.69
CA TRP A 419 -16.14 -8.96 -17.89
C TRP A 419 -15.62 -10.14 -17.09
N LEU A 420 -16.21 -10.41 -15.91
CA LEU A 420 -15.75 -11.46 -15.02
C LEU A 420 -16.95 -12.18 -14.37
N VAL A 421 -17.23 -13.37 -14.86
CA VAL A 421 -18.32 -14.22 -14.36
C VAL A 421 -18.04 -14.73 -12.95
N LYS A 422 -19.11 -14.99 -12.17
CA LYS A 422 -18.99 -15.41 -10.76
C LYS A 422 -18.23 -16.72 -10.57
N SER A 423 -18.23 -17.59 -11.57
CA SER A 423 -17.56 -18.88 -11.57
C SER A 423 -16.31 -18.87 -12.46
N PHE A 424 -15.63 -17.72 -12.61
CA PHE A 424 -14.47 -17.63 -13.48
C PHE A 424 -13.38 -18.62 -13.07
N SER A 425 -12.53 -18.96 -14.01
CA SER A 425 -11.43 -19.91 -13.85
C SER A 425 -10.20 -19.41 -14.60
N LEU A 426 -9.10 -20.15 -14.53
CA LEU A 426 -7.92 -19.87 -15.36
C LEU A 426 -8.19 -19.98 -16.87
N ARG A 427 -9.36 -20.49 -17.31
CA ARG A 427 -9.76 -20.52 -18.72
C ARG A 427 -10.21 -19.16 -19.24
N ASP A 428 -10.68 -18.29 -18.35
CA ASP A 428 -11.19 -16.95 -18.66
C ASP A 428 -10.06 -15.90 -18.71
N ILE A 429 -8.83 -16.31 -18.41
CA ILE A 429 -7.64 -15.48 -18.38
C ILE A 429 -6.77 -15.86 -19.58
N CYS A 430 -6.56 -14.92 -20.48
CA CYS A 430 -5.93 -15.20 -21.76
C CYS A 430 -4.66 -14.38 -21.99
N PHE A 431 -3.74 -14.95 -22.75
CA PHE A 431 -2.55 -14.28 -23.23
C PHE A 431 -2.54 -14.23 -24.76
N LEU A 432 -1.92 -13.18 -25.28
CA LEU A 432 -1.77 -12.98 -26.70
C LEU A 432 -0.39 -13.45 -27.15
N LYS A 433 -0.31 -13.91 -28.40
CA LYS A 433 0.96 -14.24 -29.05
C LYS A 433 1.47 -13.09 -29.92
N ASP A 434 2.78 -12.86 -29.89
CA ASP A 434 3.46 -11.95 -30.82
C ASP A 434 3.67 -12.59 -32.21
N THR A 435 4.23 -11.83 -33.15
CA THR A 435 4.54 -12.30 -34.52
C THR A 435 5.58 -13.42 -34.57
N LYS A 436 6.32 -13.63 -33.48
CA LYS A 436 7.36 -14.64 -33.32
C LYS A 436 6.85 -15.86 -32.54
N ASP A 437 5.54 -15.95 -32.32
CA ASP A 437 4.87 -17.02 -31.57
C ASP A 437 5.22 -17.06 -30.07
N ASN A 438 5.72 -15.95 -29.50
CA ASN A 438 5.97 -15.83 -28.06
C ASN A 438 4.72 -15.33 -27.32
N TYR A 439 4.48 -15.88 -26.13
CA TYR A 439 3.40 -15.44 -25.26
C TYR A 439 3.75 -14.11 -24.53
N LEU A 440 2.86 -13.14 -24.60
CA LEU A 440 2.94 -11.86 -23.86
C LEU A 440 2.42 -12.04 -22.43
N LEU A 441 3.17 -12.78 -21.62
CA LEU A 441 2.76 -13.20 -20.27
C LEU A 441 2.65 -12.06 -19.25
N ASP A 442 3.19 -10.88 -19.58
CA ASP A 442 3.05 -9.64 -18.84
C ASP A 442 1.70 -8.95 -19.05
N ARG A 443 0.90 -9.42 -20.02
CA ARG A 443 -0.38 -8.81 -20.42
C ARG A 443 -1.51 -9.84 -20.43
N PRO A 444 -2.03 -10.25 -19.26
CA PRO A 444 -3.22 -11.10 -19.17
C PRO A 444 -4.50 -10.32 -19.49
N TYR A 445 -5.40 -10.92 -20.25
CA TYR A 445 -6.67 -10.33 -20.66
C TYR A 445 -7.88 -11.13 -20.16
N VAL A 446 -9.00 -10.44 -20.02
CA VAL A 446 -10.35 -11.05 -19.94
C VAL A 446 -11.16 -10.63 -21.15
N SER A 447 -11.99 -11.53 -21.63
CA SER A 447 -12.59 -11.42 -22.97
C SER A 447 -14.11 -11.29 -22.88
N LEU A 448 -14.64 -10.20 -23.43
CA LEU A 448 -16.08 -9.93 -23.53
C LEU A 448 -16.53 -10.11 -24.98
N PRO A 449 -17.30 -11.17 -25.31
CA PRO A 449 -17.91 -11.31 -26.62
C PRO A 449 -19.03 -10.28 -26.78
N ILE A 450 -19.06 -9.57 -27.92
CA ILE A 450 -20.11 -8.59 -28.24
C ILE A 450 -21.23 -9.33 -28.98
N PRO A 451 -22.42 -9.50 -28.38
CA PRO A 451 -23.43 -10.39 -28.90
C PRO A 451 -24.12 -9.86 -30.17
N ALA A 452 -24.32 -10.75 -31.15
CA ALA A 452 -25.04 -10.48 -32.41
C ALA A 452 -26.59 -10.48 -32.26
N GLY A 453 -27.09 -10.30 -31.04
CA GLY A 453 -28.50 -10.07 -30.70
C GLY A 453 -28.58 -9.65 -29.23
N GLY A 454 -29.49 -8.73 -28.89
CA GLY A 454 -29.52 -8.00 -27.59
C GLY A 454 -29.37 -8.87 -26.33
N LEU A 455 -28.97 -8.21 -25.22
CA LEU A 455 -28.68 -8.77 -23.89
C LEU A 455 -29.49 -10.04 -23.59
N ASN A 456 -28.93 -11.21 -23.92
CA ASN A 456 -29.55 -12.48 -23.57
C ASN A 456 -29.60 -12.57 -22.05
N GLN A 457 -30.78 -12.85 -21.53
CA GLN A 457 -31.03 -13.10 -20.12
C GLN A 457 -29.95 -14.04 -19.58
N ALA A 458 -29.29 -13.60 -18.51
CA ALA A 458 -28.35 -14.41 -17.76
C ALA A 458 -28.95 -15.80 -17.53
N GLN A 459 -28.26 -16.84 -17.98
CA GLN A 459 -28.61 -18.20 -17.59
C GLN A 459 -28.70 -18.23 -16.06
N PRO A 460 -29.74 -18.87 -15.49
CA PRO A 460 -29.84 -18.97 -14.04
C PRO A 460 -28.64 -19.76 -13.53
N ALA A 461 -27.65 -19.05 -12.99
CA ALA A 461 -26.56 -19.68 -12.27
C ALA A 461 -27.20 -20.49 -11.14
N HIS A 462 -26.98 -21.82 -11.16
CA HIS A 462 -27.30 -22.65 -10.02
C HIS A 462 -26.50 -22.13 -8.83
N ARG A 463 -27.13 -21.31 -7.98
CA ARG A 463 -26.50 -20.84 -6.74
C ARG A 463 -26.04 -22.07 -5.97
N ARG A 464 -24.74 -22.19 -5.75
CA ARG A 464 -24.20 -23.20 -4.85
C ARG A 464 -24.67 -22.83 -3.45
N ARG A 465 -25.70 -23.51 -2.93
CA ARG A 465 -26.39 -23.15 -1.67
C ARG A 465 -25.46 -23.03 -0.44
N LEU A 466 -24.25 -23.56 -0.53
CA LEU A 466 -23.28 -23.69 0.56
C LEU A 466 -22.08 -22.74 0.44
N VAL A 467 -22.03 -21.91 -0.61
CA VAL A 467 -20.92 -20.96 -0.86
C VAL A 467 -21.37 -19.55 -0.51
N LYS A 468 -20.65 -18.90 0.41
CA LYS A 468 -20.95 -17.52 0.86
C LYS A 468 -20.80 -16.49 -0.27
N ASN A 469 -19.76 -16.66 -1.09
CA ASN A 469 -19.52 -15.83 -2.26
C ASN A 469 -18.77 -16.65 -3.33
N GLU A 470 -19.40 -16.83 -4.49
CA GLU A 470 -18.89 -17.69 -5.57
C GLU A 470 -17.62 -17.15 -6.23
N ILE A 471 -17.53 -15.83 -6.49
CA ILE A 471 -16.36 -15.23 -7.16
C ILE A 471 -15.12 -15.26 -6.27
N ILE A 472 -15.32 -15.16 -4.96
CA ILE A 472 -14.24 -15.26 -3.97
C ILE A 472 -13.73 -16.70 -3.85
N LEU A 473 -14.64 -17.69 -3.90
CA LEU A 473 -14.24 -19.10 -3.95
C LEU A 473 -13.51 -19.43 -5.25
N ALA A 474 -14.02 -18.94 -6.39
CA ALA A 474 -13.39 -19.09 -7.70
C ALA A 474 -11.96 -18.55 -7.72
N LEU A 475 -11.73 -17.37 -7.11
CA LEU A 475 -10.37 -16.84 -6.90
C LEU A 475 -9.52 -17.78 -6.05
N GLY A 476 -10.05 -18.28 -4.93
CA GLY A 476 -9.33 -19.23 -4.07
C GLY A 476 -8.89 -20.49 -4.81
N ILE A 477 -9.77 -21.04 -5.66
CA ILE A 477 -9.47 -22.20 -6.51
C ILE A 477 -8.42 -21.83 -7.57
N ALA A 478 -8.57 -20.71 -8.27
CA ALA A 478 -7.59 -20.26 -9.25
C ALA A 478 -6.18 -20.10 -8.64
N LEU A 479 -6.09 -19.57 -7.41
CA LEU A 479 -4.82 -19.46 -6.68
C LEU A 479 -4.25 -20.82 -6.24
N LEU A 480 -5.10 -21.80 -5.92
CA LEU A 480 -4.67 -23.18 -5.68
C LEU A 480 -4.11 -23.80 -6.96
N GLU A 481 -4.85 -23.72 -8.07
CA GLU A 481 -4.42 -24.25 -9.37
C GLU A 481 -3.09 -23.61 -9.82
N LEU A 482 -2.91 -22.30 -9.59
CA LEU A 482 -1.64 -21.60 -9.83
C LEU A 482 -0.45 -22.15 -9.00
N SER A 483 -0.68 -22.50 -7.73
CA SER A 483 0.36 -23.01 -6.82
C SER A 483 0.71 -24.48 -7.06
N TYR A 484 -0.30 -25.30 -7.34
CA TYR A 484 -0.15 -26.72 -7.60
C TYR A 484 0.21 -27.04 -9.06
N ALA A 485 -0.02 -26.09 -9.98
CA ALA A 485 0.12 -26.27 -11.42
C ALA A 485 -0.63 -27.52 -11.94
N LYS A 486 -1.79 -27.79 -11.32
CA LYS A 486 -2.70 -28.90 -11.65
C LYS A 486 -4.14 -28.43 -11.51
N PRO A 487 -5.05 -28.92 -12.37
CA PRO A 487 -6.46 -28.59 -12.23
C PRO A 487 -7.02 -29.21 -10.95
N LEU A 488 -7.97 -28.54 -10.29
CA LEU A 488 -8.45 -28.94 -8.97
C LEU A 488 -9.00 -30.39 -8.94
N HIS A 489 -9.64 -30.82 -10.03
CA HIS A 489 -10.29 -32.13 -10.13
C HIS A 489 -9.30 -33.31 -10.15
N GLU A 490 -8.01 -33.07 -10.40
CA GLU A 490 -6.91 -34.06 -10.30
C GLU A 490 -6.29 -34.10 -8.90
N LEU A 491 -6.53 -33.07 -8.08
CA LEU A 491 -6.00 -32.95 -6.73
C LEU A 491 -6.93 -33.56 -5.67
N VAL A 492 -8.03 -34.17 -6.10
CA VAL A 492 -9.05 -34.80 -5.23
C VAL A 492 -8.44 -35.98 -4.49
N ASP A 493 -8.62 -36.01 -3.17
CA ASP A 493 -8.26 -37.14 -2.31
C ASP A 493 -9.52 -37.93 -1.93
N PRO A 494 -9.43 -39.24 -1.64
CA PRO A 494 -10.57 -40.01 -1.12
C PRO A 494 -11.26 -39.37 0.10
N SER A 495 -10.56 -38.58 0.92
CA SER A 495 -11.16 -37.85 2.05
C SER A 495 -12.13 -36.74 1.64
N ASP A 496 -12.07 -36.30 0.37
CA ASP A 496 -12.89 -35.18 -0.13
C ASP A 496 -14.23 -35.65 -0.73
N LEU A 497 -14.38 -36.96 -0.93
CA LEU A 497 -15.55 -37.60 -1.53
C LEU A 497 -16.66 -37.83 -0.49
N ASP A 498 -17.86 -38.17 -0.96
CA ASP A 498 -18.96 -38.54 -0.07
C ASP A 498 -18.69 -39.85 0.69
N GLU A 499 -19.59 -40.23 1.61
CA GLU A 499 -19.46 -41.47 2.41
C GLU A 499 -19.36 -42.75 1.54
N ASN A 500 -19.77 -42.68 0.27
CA ASN A 500 -19.73 -43.78 -0.69
C ASN A 500 -18.51 -43.72 -1.62
N GLY A 501 -17.64 -42.72 -1.49
CA GLY A 501 -16.49 -42.50 -2.38
C GLY A 501 -16.86 -41.94 -3.76
N HIS A 502 -18.01 -41.28 -3.89
CA HIS A 502 -18.44 -40.61 -5.11
C HIS A 502 -18.24 -39.09 -5.04
N ARG A 503 -18.07 -38.47 -6.22
CA ARG A 503 -18.05 -37.01 -6.33
C ARG A 503 -19.47 -36.47 -6.16
N ASP A 504 -19.61 -35.44 -5.36
CA ASP A 504 -20.86 -34.76 -5.05
C ASP A 504 -20.71 -33.23 -5.19
N SER A 505 -21.74 -32.49 -4.80
CA SER A 505 -21.73 -31.02 -4.86
C SER A 505 -20.73 -30.35 -3.90
N MET A 506 -20.24 -31.06 -2.88
CA MET A 506 -19.30 -30.53 -1.89
C MET A 506 -17.84 -30.86 -2.22
N THR A 507 -17.60 -31.89 -3.03
CA THR A 507 -16.25 -32.42 -3.34
C THR A 507 -15.28 -31.32 -3.78
N GLU A 508 -15.72 -30.39 -4.62
CA GLU A 508 -14.88 -29.26 -5.08
C GLU A 508 -14.43 -28.37 -3.90
N TYR A 509 -15.36 -28.00 -3.03
CA TYR A 509 -15.06 -27.21 -1.84
C TYR A 509 -14.22 -28.00 -0.82
N SER A 510 -14.53 -29.28 -0.58
CA SER A 510 -13.75 -30.16 0.31
C SER A 510 -12.29 -30.24 -0.15
N THR A 511 -12.07 -30.46 -1.44
CA THR A 511 -10.74 -30.48 -2.07
C THR A 511 -10.04 -29.14 -1.86
N ALA A 512 -10.70 -28.02 -2.21
CA ALA A 512 -10.13 -26.68 -2.04
C ALA A 512 -9.79 -26.37 -0.57
N ASN A 513 -10.66 -26.74 0.37
CA ASN A 513 -10.49 -26.55 1.80
C ASN A 513 -9.29 -27.31 2.34
N ARG A 514 -9.13 -28.59 1.96
CA ARG A 514 -7.97 -29.41 2.35
C ARG A 514 -6.68 -28.79 1.81
N LEU A 515 -6.62 -28.49 0.51
CA LEU A 515 -5.43 -27.89 -0.11
C LEU A 515 -5.10 -26.51 0.49
N ALA A 516 -6.11 -25.70 0.80
CA ALA A 516 -5.92 -24.39 1.43
C ALA A 516 -5.35 -24.47 2.85
N LYS A 517 -5.53 -25.57 3.57
CA LYS A 517 -4.89 -25.80 4.88
C LYS A 517 -3.41 -26.12 4.71
N ASP A 518 -3.05 -26.84 3.66
CA ASP A 518 -1.68 -27.34 3.44
C ASP A 518 -0.81 -26.41 2.58
N ILE A 519 -1.38 -25.38 1.97
CA ILE A 519 -0.66 -24.50 1.04
C ILE A 519 0.52 -23.74 1.68
N HIS A 520 0.50 -23.54 3.01
CA HIS A 520 1.61 -22.93 3.74
C HIS A 520 2.91 -23.76 3.68
N LEU A 521 2.83 -25.05 3.30
CA LEU A 521 3.98 -25.91 3.06
C LEU A 521 4.64 -25.64 1.70
N ARG A 522 3.95 -24.93 0.80
CA ARG A 522 4.38 -24.68 -0.59
C ARG A 522 4.64 -23.20 -0.88
N GLU A 523 3.89 -22.31 -0.24
CA GLU A 523 3.85 -20.89 -0.57
C GLU A 523 4.22 -20.01 0.62
N LEU A 524 4.49 -18.74 0.31
CA LEU A 524 4.75 -17.72 1.32
C LEU A 524 3.54 -17.53 2.26
N PRO A 525 3.77 -17.11 3.52
CA PRO A 525 2.70 -16.98 4.50
C PRO A 525 1.55 -16.07 4.09
N ASN A 526 1.82 -15.01 3.33
CA ASN A 526 0.80 -14.07 2.88
C ASN A 526 -0.06 -14.68 1.76
N TYR A 527 0.54 -15.31 0.75
CA TYR A 527 -0.16 -16.09 -0.25
C TYR A 527 -1.06 -17.17 0.38
N ALA A 528 -0.51 -17.96 1.31
CA ALA A 528 -1.24 -19.02 1.99
C ALA A 528 -2.49 -18.48 2.74
N LYS A 529 -2.33 -17.36 3.47
CA LYS A 529 -3.43 -16.69 4.17
C LYS A 529 -4.48 -16.13 3.19
N ALA A 530 -4.06 -15.57 2.07
CA ALA A 530 -4.96 -15.05 1.04
C ALA A 530 -5.84 -16.18 0.45
N VAL A 531 -5.22 -17.30 0.07
CA VAL A 531 -5.95 -18.50 -0.41
C VAL A 531 -6.92 -19.02 0.64
N PHE A 532 -6.46 -19.16 1.89
CA PHE A 532 -7.31 -19.63 2.98
C PHE A 532 -8.55 -18.75 3.18
N ARG A 533 -8.38 -17.43 3.17
CA ARG A 533 -9.48 -16.45 3.30
C ARG A 533 -10.44 -16.52 2.12
N CYS A 534 -9.94 -16.67 0.90
CA CYS A 534 -10.77 -16.83 -0.30
C CYS A 534 -11.62 -18.11 -0.23
N VAL A 535 -11.01 -19.27 0.03
CA VAL A 535 -11.71 -20.55 0.05
C VAL A 535 -12.77 -20.59 1.17
N HIS A 536 -12.45 -20.10 2.37
CA HIS A 536 -13.38 -20.10 3.52
C HIS A 536 -14.33 -18.91 3.55
N CYS A 537 -14.12 -17.92 2.67
CA CYS A 537 -14.77 -16.61 2.70
C CYS A 537 -14.77 -16.02 4.14
N ASN A 538 -13.57 -15.94 4.74
CA ASN A 538 -13.38 -15.49 6.12
C ASN A 538 -12.82 -14.07 6.17
N PHE A 539 -13.70 -13.09 6.37
CA PHE A 539 -13.38 -11.65 6.32
C PHE A 539 -13.88 -10.85 7.54
N ASP A 540 -14.27 -11.51 8.63
CA ASP A 540 -14.82 -10.89 9.84
C ASP A 540 -15.93 -9.86 9.55
N SER A 541 -16.82 -10.18 8.60
CA SER A 541 -17.92 -9.32 8.14
C SER A 541 -19.27 -10.02 8.23
N PHE A 542 -20.34 -9.25 8.39
CA PHE A 542 -21.72 -9.74 8.33
C PHE A 542 -22.29 -9.81 6.91
N SER A 543 -21.68 -9.10 5.96
CA SER A 543 -21.96 -9.18 4.53
C SER A 543 -20.81 -9.89 3.82
N TYR A 544 -21.13 -10.74 2.85
CA TYR A 544 -20.15 -11.44 2.01
C TYR A 544 -20.24 -11.01 0.54
N ASP A 545 -20.76 -9.81 0.28
CA ASP A 545 -20.93 -9.26 -1.07
C ASP A 545 -19.93 -8.15 -1.32
N LEU A 546 -19.21 -8.19 -2.45
CA LEU A 546 -18.28 -7.14 -2.87
C LEU A 546 -19.01 -5.83 -3.24
N SER A 547 -20.34 -5.83 -3.38
CA SER A 547 -21.11 -4.59 -3.46
C SER A 547 -21.12 -3.81 -2.13
N ASP A 548 -20.91 -4.50 -0.99
CA ASP A 548 -20.81 -3.87 0.32
C ASP A 548 -19.43 -3.22 0.53
N GLN A 549 -19.42 -1.99 1.03
CA GLN A 549 -18.18 -1.23 1.18
C GLN A 549 -17.25 -1.86 2.23
N GLU A 550 -17.80 -2.30 3.37
CA GLU A 550 -16.99 -2.91 4.43
C GLU A 550 -16.36 -4.22 3.94
N PHE A 551 -17.14 -5.09 3.29
CA PHE A 551 -16.61 -6.33 2.76
C PHE A 551 -15.50 -6.11 1.71
N ARG A 552 -15.62 -5.10 0.83
CA ARG A 552 -14.52 -4.74 -0.09
C ARG A 552 -13.25 -4.30 0.63
N GLU A 553 -13.38 -3.50 1.69
CA GLU A 553 -12.23 -3.08 2.50
C GLU A 553 -11.52 -4.30 3.09
N ARG A 554 -12.29 -5.24 3.66
CA ARG A 554 -11.75 -6.48 4.23
C ARG A 554 -11.14 -7.40 3.19
N PHE A 555 -11.73 -7.50 2.00
CA PHE A 555 -11.17 -8.27 0.89
C PHE A 555 -9.83 -7.69 0.44
N TYR A 556 -9.78 -6.37 0.22
CA TYR A 556 -8.56 -5.68 -0.17
C TYR A 556 -7.45 -5.87 0.86
N GLU A 557 -7.74 -5.67 2.16
CA GLU A 557 -6.77 -5.90 3.23
C GLU A 557 -6.36 -7.36 3.38
N GLY A 558 -7.28 -8.29 3.16
CA GLY A 558 -7.08 -9.69 3.47
C GLY A 558 -6.49 -10.52 2.35
N VAL A 559 -6.57 -10.04 1.12
CA VAL A 559 -6.17 -10.79 -0.08
C VAL A 559 -5.22 -9.95 -0.92
N VAL A 560 -5.62 -8.74 -1.31
CA VAL A 560 -4.83 -7.91 -2.24
C VAL A 560 -3.53 -7.41 -1.59
N VAL A 561 -3.59 -6.83 -0.39
CA VAL A 561 -2.40 -6.32 0.30
C VAL A 561 -1.36 -7.42 0.58
N PRO A 562 -1.72 -8.59 1.16
CA PRO A 562 -0.76 -9.67 1.38
C PRO A 562 -0.14 -10.22 0.09
N LEU A 563 -0.94 -10.41 -0.97
CA LEU A 563 -0.42 -10.87 -2.26
C LEU A 563 0.52 -9.85 -2.90
N ARG A 564 0.26 -8.56 -2.68
CA ARG A 564 1.16 -7.49 -3.11
C ARG A 564 2.47 -7.50 -2.34
N ASP A 565 2.45 -7.69 -1.03
CA ASP A 565 3.67 -7.75 -0.23
C ASP A 565 4.58 -8.90 -0.72
N ASP A 566 4.00 -10.06 -1.03
CA ASP A 566 4.73 -11.18 -1.64
C ASP A 566 5.22 -10.86 -3.06
N TRP A 567 4.44 -10.14 -3.86
CA TRP A 567 4.85 -9.67 -5.19
C TRP A 567 6.02 -8.68 -5.12
N VAL A 568 5.98 -7.70 -4.21
CA VAL A 568 7.10 -6.77 -3.96
C VAL A 568 8.32 -7.53 -3.51
N TYR A 569 8.16 -8.52 -2.62
CA TYR A 569 9.26 -9.37 -2.19
C TYR A 569 9.86 -10.19 -3.34
N ALA A 570 9.04 -10.75 -4.21
CA ALA A 570 9.48 -11.57 -5.36
C ALA A 570 10.04 -10.75 -6.54
N THR A 571 9.86 -9.43 -6.54
CA THR A 571 10.33 -8.53 -7.62
C THR A 571 11.57 -7.72 -7.25
N ARG A 572 11.95 -7.68 -5.96
CA ARG A 572 13.25 -7.21 -5.47
C ARG A 572 14.34 -8.24 -5.78
#